data_AF-A0A847N2E7-F1
#
_entry.id   AF-A0A847N2E7-F1
#
_cell.length_a   1.000
_cell.length_b   1.000
_cell.length_c   1.000
_cell.angle_alpha   90.00
_cell.angle_beta   90.00
_cell.angle_gamma   90.00
#
_symmetry.space_group_name_H-M   'P 1'
#
loop_
_entity.id
_entity.type
_entity.pdbx_description
1 polymer ?
#
loop_
_entity_poly.entity_id
_entity_poly.type
_entity_poly.pdbx_seq_one_letter_code
_entity_poly.pdbx_strand_id
1 'polypeptide(L)'
;ARLNRGDHAKKRYEDLISISRGLKGYKGNIHIAFGKPIAGEFQNSDQVAQEVDRQIHTLYHLWPTNLFAYDYLENSTRFAASYQDFDKEAFLYRFKGVREDVYRFALNAYANPVRSYLAAQKD
;
A
#
# COMPACT_ATOMS: atom_id res chain seq x y z
N ALA A 1 8.73 13.43 12.37
CA ALA A 1 8.63 14.87 12.03
C ALA A 1 7.42 15.08 11.14
N ARG A 2 6.47 15.95 11.51
CA ARG A 2 5.35 16.31 10.63
C ARG A 2 5.92 17.12 9.46
N LEU A 3 5.82 16.60 8.24
CA LEU A 3 6.10 17.37 7.02
C LEU A 3 5.15 18.57 7.00
N ASN A 4 5.69 19.75 6.69
CA ASN A 4 5.03 21.06 6.80
C ASN A 4 3.60 21.08 6.25
N ARG A 5 2.72 21.85 6.90
CA ARG A 5 1.36 22.14 6.41
C ARG A 5 1.47 22.84 5.06
N GLY A 6 1.19 22.11 3.98
CA GLY A 6 0.96 22.72 2.68
C GLY A 6 -0.35 23.49 2.74
N ASP A 7 -0.28 24.82 2.60
CA ASP A 7 -1.44 25.69 2.56
C ASP A 7 -2.08 25.58 1.16
N HIS A 8 -2.74 24.45 0.89
CA HIS A 8 -3.43 24.21 -0.37
C HIS A 8 -4.90 24.59 -0.23
N ALA A 9 -5.25 25.79 -0.71
CA ALA A 9 -6.64 26.20 -0.85
C ALA A 9 -7.34 25.37 -1.93
N LYS A 10 -8.35 24.60 -1.53
CA LYS A 10 -9.15 23.73 -2.41
C LYS A 10 -9.77 24.55 -3.54
N LYS A 11 -9.57 24.12 -4.80
CA LYS A 11 -10.13 24.85 -5.95
C LYS A 11 -11.63 24.57 -6.07
N ARG A 12 -12.38 25.56 -6.56
CA ARG A 12 -13.79 25.38 -6.91
C ARG A 12 -13.91 24.27 -7.96
N TYR A 13 -14.74 23.26 -7.67
CA TYR A 13 -14.98 22.07 -8.50
C TYR A 13 -13.87 20.99 -8.56
N GLU A 14 -12.86 21.06 -7.69
CA GLU A 14 -11.78 20.05 -7.65
C GLU A 14 -12.29 18.60 -7.47
N ASP A 15 -13.29 18.40 -6.59
CA ASP A 15 -13.88 17.07 -6.35
C ASP A 15 -14.64 16.53 -7.58
N LEU A 16 -15.36 17.39 -8.30
CA LEU A 16 -16.08 16.96 -9.51
C LEU A 16 -15.11 16.50 -10.59
N ILE A 17 -13.98 17.23 -10.73
CA ILE A 17 -12.93 16.89 -11.68
C ILE A 17 -12.25 15.57 -11.27
N SER A 18 -11.95 15.37 -9.98
CA SER A 18 -11.31 14.15 -9.49
C SER A 18 -12.20 12.92 -9.68
N ILE A 19 -13.49 13.01 -9.34
CA ILE A 19 -14.48 11.95 -9.55
C ILE A 19 -14.62 11.65 -11.05
N SER A 20 -14.79 12.67 -11.90
CA SER A 20 -14.94 12.44 -13.34
C SER A 20 -13.71 11.76 -13.94
N ARG A 21 -12.49 12.07 -13.47
CA ARG A 21 -11.26 11.41 -13.92
C ARG A 21 -11.19 9.96 -13.43
N GLY A 22 -11.51 9.72 -12.15
CA GLY A 22 -11.52 8.37 -11.57
C GLY A 22 -12.56 7.44 -12.21
N LEU A 23 -13.69 7.98 -12.66
CA LEU A 23 -14.71 7.20 -13.38
C LEU A 23 -14.25 6.81 -14.79
N LYS A 24 -13.65 7.74 -15.54
CA LYS A 24 -13.27 7.53 -16.95
C LYS A 24 -11.94 6.82 -17.15
N GLY A 25 -11.05 6.83 -16.15
CA GLY A 25 -9.74 6.21 -16.23
C GLY A 25 -9.78 4.68 -16.23
N TYR A 26 -8.82 4.06 -16.93
CA TYR A 26 -8.53 2.65 -16.76
C TYR A 26 -7.98 2.41 -15.35
N LYS A 27 -8.72 1.64 -14.55
CA LYS A 27 -8.40 1.42 -13.13
C LYS A 27 -7.26 0.41 -12.92
N GLY A 28 -6.85 -0.29 -13.98
CA GLY A 28 -5.85 -1.34 -13.88
C GLY A 28 -6.38 -2.55 -13.13
N ASN A 29 -5.52 -3.16 -12.33
CA ASN A 29 -5.86 -4.34 -11.56
C ASN A 29 -6.64 -3.95 -10.30
N ILE A 30 -7.87 -4.45 -10.19
CA ILE A 30 -8.70 -4.31 -9.00
C ILE A 30 -8.79 -5.67 -8.33
N HIS A 31 -8.49 -5.72 -7.03
CA HIS A 31 -8.70 -6.88 -6.19
C HIS A 31 -9.71 -6.53 -5.09
N ILE A 32 -10.75 -7.36 -4.94
CA ILE A 32 -11.74 -7.26 -3.87
C ILE A 32 -11.68 -8.58 -3.11
N ALA A 33 -11.43 -8.50 -1.81
CA ALA A 33 -11.44 -9.63 -0.90
C ALA A 33 -12.50 -9.42 0.17
N PHE A 34 -13.18 -10.50 0.54
CA PHE A 34 -14.12 -10.52 1.65
C PHE A 34 -13.54 -11.33 2.79
N GLY A 35 -13.53 -10.73 3.98
CA GLY A 35 -13.12 -11.40 5.20
C GLY A 35 -14.15 -12.39 5.71
N LYS A 36 -13.80 -13.06 6.80
CA LYS A 36 -14.72 -13.92 7.53
C LYS A 36 -15.53 -13.07 8.52
N PRO A 37 -16.82 -13.37 8.73
CA PRO A 37 -17.58 -12.76 9.81
C PRO A 37 -16.80 -12.87 11.12
N ILE A 38 -16.64 -11.74 11.82
CA ILE A 38 -15.97 -11.71 13.11
C ILE A 38 -16.89 -12.37 14.13
N ALA A 39 -16.43 -13.47 14.70
CA ALA A 39 -17.15 -14.26 15.68
C ALA A 39 -16.22 -14.58 16.86
N GLY A 40 -16.77 -14.61 18.06
CA GLY A 40 -16.03 -14.88 19.30
C GLY A 40 -16.32 -13.86 20.40
N GLU A 41 -15.78 -14.13 21.59
CA GLU A 41 -15.80 -13.20 22.72
C GLU A 41 -14.56 -12.31 22.67
N PHE A 42 -14.78 -10.99 22.63
CA PHE A 42 -13.73 -9.98 22.70
C PHE A 42 -13.90 -9.21 24.00
N GLN A 43 -12.81 -8.96 24.71
CA GLN A 43 -12.85 -8.28 26.00
C GLN A 43 -13.14 -6.78 25.86
N ASN A 44 -12.78 -6.17 24.73
CA ASN A 44 -12.99 -4.76 24.43
C ASN A 44 -12.95 -4.49 22.92
N SER A 45 -13.23 -3.24 22.54
CA SER A 45 -13.22 -2.78 21.15
C SER A 45 -11.86 -2.89 20.46
N ASP A 46 -10.77 -2.78 21.21
CA ASP A 46 -9.41 -2.80 20.64
C ASP A 46 -9.08 -4.20 20.10
N GLN A 47 -9.53 -5.25 20.78
CA GLN A 47 -9.36 -6.63 20.28
C GLN A 47 -10.18 -6.89 19.01
N VAL A 48 -11.37 -6.30 18.88
CA VAL A 48 -12.16 -6.37 17.65
C VAL A 48 -11.43 -5.65 16.50
N ALA A 49 -10.88 -4.47 16.77
CA ALA A 49 -10.09 -3.72 15.78
C ALA A 49 -8.84 -4.50 15.34
N GLN A 50 -8.14 -5.16 16.26
CA GLN A 50 -7.00 -6.02 15.93
C GLN A 50 -7.38 -7.18 15.00
N GLU A 51 -8.54 -7.83 15.21
CA GLU A 51 -9.01 -8.87 14.30
C GLU A 51 -9.39 -8.33 12.92
N VAL A 52 -9.99 -7.13 12.85
CA VAL A 52 -10.22 -6.42 11.59
C VAL A 52 -8.90 -6.16 10.86
N ASP A 53 -7.90 -5.60 11.56
CA ASP A 53 -6.59 -5.29 11.00
C ASP A 53 -5.87 -6.54 10.52
N ARG A 54 -5.91 -7.63 11.30
CA ARG A 54 -5.35 -8.94 10.91
C ARG A 54 -5.98 -9.44 9.61
N GLN A 55 -7.30 -9.37 9.48
CA GLN A 55 -7.98 -9.75 8.24
C GLN A 55 -7.61 -8.83 7.07
N ILE A 56 -7.59 -7.51 7.27
CA ILE A 56 -7.19 -6.56 6.22
C ILE A 56 -5.78 -6.85 5.71
N HIS A 57 -4.84 -7.04 6.63
CA HIS A 57 -3.44 -7.28 6.29
C HIS A 57 -3.22 -8.63 5.60
N THR A 58 -3.90 -9.69 6.05
CA THR A 58 -3.77 -11.03 5.45
C THR A 58 -4.51 -11.18 4.11
N LEU A 59 -5.60 -10.44 3.92
CA LEU A 59 -6.36 -10.43 2.66
C LEU A 59 -5.82 -9.45 1.61
N TYR A 60 -4.85 -8.60 1.98
CA TYR A 60 -4.27 -7.66 1.05
C TYR A 60 -3.55 -8.40 -0.08
N HIS A 61 -3.95 -8.12 -1.33
CA HIS A 61 -3.27 -8.67 -2.49
C HIS A 61 -1.95 -7.92 -2.75
N LEU A 62 -0.83 -8.60 -2.48
CA LEU A 62 0.50 -8.06 -2.70
C LEU A 62 0.85 -8.09 -4.19
N TRP A 63 0.92 -6.91 -4.80
CA TRP A 63 1.33 -6.76 -6.20
C TRP A 63 2.87 -6.82 -6.34
N PRO A 64 3.39 -7.08 -7.55
CA PRO A 64 4.84 -7.04 -7.80
C PRO A 64 5.52 -5.74 -7.35
N THR A 65 4.83 -4.59 -7.44
CA THR A 65 5.33 -3.31 -6.93
C THR A 65 5.57 -3.33 -5.42
N ASN A 66 4.72 -4.02 -4.66
CA ASN A 66 4.86 -4.14 -3.21
C ASN A 66 6.05 -5.03 -2.86
N LEU A 67 6.09 -6.21 -3.48
CA LEU A 67 7.10 -7.24 -3.23
C LEU A 67 8.50 -6.76 -3.63
N PHE A 68 8.63 -6.15 -4.81
CA PHE A 68 9.89 -5.57 -5.25
C PHE A 68 10.36 -4.45 -4.33
N ALA A 69 9.48 -3.51 -3.95
CA ALA A 69 9.87 -2.40 -3.07
C ALA A 69 10.33 -2.89 -1.69
N TYR A 70 9.69 -3.94 -1.15
CA TYR A 70 10.14 -4.58 0.08
C TYR A 70 11.54 -5.17 -0.07
N ASP A 71 11.74 -6.06 -1.05
CA ASP A 71 13.03 -6.71 -1.25
C ASP A 71 14.16 -5.71 -1.56
N TYR A 72 13.86 -4.69 -2.35
CA TYR A 72 14.79 -3.60 -2.68
C TYR A 72 15.23 -2.79 -1.44
N LEU A 73 14.30 -2.50 -0.51
CA LEU A 73 14.61 -1.74 0.71
C LEU A 73 15.30 -2.57 1.79
N GLU A 74 14.95 -3.86 1.89
CA GLU A 74 15.50 -4.78 2.89
C GLU A 74 16.78 -5.48 2.41
N ASN A 75 17.26 -5.18 1.18
CA ASN A 75 18.37 -5.88 0.52
C ASN A 75 18.18 -7.41 0.50
N SER A 76 16.98 -7.84 0.13
CA SER A 76 16.51 -9.22 0.13
C SER A 76 16.13 -9.68 -1.28
N THR A 77 16.03 -11.00 -1.48
CA THR A 77 15.47 -11.62 -2.70
C THR A 77 14.34 -12.60 -2.38
N ARG A 78 13.76 -12.48 -1.18
CA ARG A 78 12.73 -13.38 -0.64
C ARG A 78 11.55 -13.60 -1.60
N PHE A 79 11.15 -12.58 -2.34
CA PHE A 79 10.00 -12.59 -3.25
C PHE A 79 10.41 -12.47 -4.72
N ALA A 80 11.70 -12.64 -5.05
CA ALA A 80 12.23 -12.41 -6.39
C ALA A 80 11.48 -13.15 -7.51
N ALA A 81 11.06 -14.40 -7.25
CA ALA A 81 10.27 -15.19 -8.20
C ALA A 81 8.89 -14.56 -8.48
N SER A 82 8.29 -13.88 -7.49
CA SER A 82 6.95 -13.30 -7.58
C SER A 82 6.90 -11.98 -8.36
N TYR A 83 8.06 -11.38 -8.66
CA TYR A 83 8.18 -10.19 -9.48
C TYR A 83 9.21 -10.35 -10.61
N GLN A 84 9.45 -11.60 -11.06
CA GLN A 84 10.46 -11.88 -12.10
C GLN A 84 10.18 -11.13 -13.41
N ASP A 85 8.91 -11.02 -13.80
CA ASP A 85 8.46 -10.37 -15.04
C ASP A 85 8.12 -8.87 -14.84
N PHE A 86 8.37 -8.35 -13.63
CA PHE A 86 8.08 -6.96 -13.30
C PHE A 86 9.20 -6.03 -13.78
N ASP A 87 8.82 -4.95 -14.47
CA ASP A 87 9.76 -3.92 -14.91
C ASP A 87 10.21 -3.02 -13.75
N LYS A 88 11.26 -3.48 -13.07
CA LYS A 88 11.89 -2.84 -11.90
C LYS A 88 12.41 -1.45 -12.24
N GLU A 89 13.06 -1.32 -13.40
CA GLU A 89 13.69 -0.08 -13.85
C GLU A 89 12.62 0.97 -14.13
N ALA A 90 11.57 0.62 -14.87
CA ALA A 90 10.47 1.55 -15.12
C ALA A 90 9.75 1.97 -13.83
N PHE A 91 9.65 1.08 -12.83
CA PHE A 91 9.10 1.45 -11.53
C PHE A 91 9.97 2.45 -10.77
N LEU A 92 11.27 2.20 -10.65
CA LEU A 92 12.21 3.11 -9.99
C LEU A 92 12.31 4.46 -10.74
N TYR A 93 12.23 4.43 -12.07
CA TYR A 93 12.27 5.63 -12.90
C TYR A 93 11.13 6.62 -12.62
N ARG A 94 9.98 6.16 -12.10
CA ARG A 94 8.86 7.03 -11.68
C ARG A 94 9.27 8.04 -10.62
N PHE A 95 10.31 7.74 -9.87
CA PHE A 95 10.85 8.58 -8.81
C PHE A 95 12.18 9.22 -9.21
N LYS A 96 12.52 9.26 -10.50
CA LYS A 96 13.72 9.96 -10.96
C LYS A 96 13.59 11.47 -10.66
N GLY A 97 14.59 12.03 -9.99
CA GLY A 97 14.68 13.47 -9.73
C GLY A 97 13.85 13.96 -8.53
N VAL A 98 13.13 13.09 -7.80
CA VAL A 98 12.63 13.46 -6.47
C VAL A 98 13.76 13.44 -5.46
N ARG A 99 13.62 14.25 -4.41
CA ARG A 99 14.54 14.25 -3.28
C ARG A 99 14.57 12.87 -2.61
N GLU A 100 15.72 12.53 -2.03
CA GLU A 100 15.97 11.23 -1.42
C GLU A 100 14.99 10.89 -0.27
N ASP A 101 14.59 11.88 0.52
CA ASP A 101 13.61 11.70 1.61
C ASP A 101 12.24 11.26 1.06
N VAL A 102 11.81 11.89 -0.03
CA VAL A 102 10.56 11.57 -0.72
C VAL A 102 10.66 10.23 -1.44
N TYR A 103 11.79 9.95 -2.08
CA TYR A 103 12.08 8.67 -2.73
C TYR A 103 11.92 7.51 -1.74
N ARG A 104 12.59 7.59 -0.58
CA ARG A 104 12.49 6.57 0.47
C ARG A 104 11.10 6.47 1.04
N PHE A 105 10.42 7.59 1.29
CA PHE A 105 9.06 7.57 1.80
C PHE A 105 8.10 6.86 0.82
N ALA A 106 8.20 7.17 -0.47
CA ALA A 106 7.37 6.55 -1.50
C ALA A 106 7.63 5.04 -1.60
N LEU A 107 8.89 4.59 -1.64
CA LEU A 107 9.20 3.16 -1.68
C LEU A 107 8.71 2.44 -0.42
N ASN A 108 8.85 3.04 0.76
CA ASN A 108 8.32 2.47 2.00
C ASN A 108 6.80 2.33 1.95
N ALA A 109 6.07 3.28 1.35
CA ALA A 109 4.63 3.16 1.16
C ALA A 109 4.25 1.92 0.32
N TYR A 110 5.05 1.56 -0.70
CA TYR A 110 4.85 0.33 -1.46
C TYR A 110 5.27 -0.93 -0.68
N ALA A 111 6.31 -0.87 0.14
CA ALA A 111 6.80 -2.02 0.92
C ALA A 111 5.95 -2.34 2.16
N ASN A 112 5.27 -1.34 2.74
CA ASN A 112 4.53 -1.47 3.99
C ASN A 112 3.44 -2.56 3.96
N PRO A 113 2.63 -2.73 2.91
CA PRO A 113 1.70 -3.85 2.81
C PRO A 113 2.36 -5.22 3.01
N VAL A 114 3.60 -5.42 2.51
CA VAL A 114 4.34 -6.67 2.71
C VAL A 114 4.73 -6.83 4.18
N ARG A 115 5.21 -5.76 4.82
CA ARG A 115 5.56 -5.78 6.25
C ARG A 115 4.35 -6.10 7.13
N SER A 116 3.21 -5.45 6.87
CA SER A 116 1.96 -5.69 7.57
C SER A 116 1.45 -7.11 7.36
N TYR A 117 1.46 -7.61 6.11
CA TYR A 117 1.10 -8.99 5.81
C TYR A 117 1.97 -9.99 6.59
N LEU A 118 3.29 -9.78 6.60
CA LEU A 118 4.23 -10.66 7.31
C LEU A 118 4.11 -10.58 8.83
N ALA A 119 3.78 -9.42 9.38
CA ALA A 119 3.51 -9.26 10.81
C ALA A 119 2.24 -10.00 11.23
N ALA A 120 1.16 -9.86 10.45
CA ALA A 120 -0.14 -10.49 10.71
C ALA A 120 -0.16 -12.02 10.51
N GLN A 121 0.92 -12.62 10.02
CA GLN A 121 1.10 -14.07 9.86
C GLN A 121 1.79 -14.73 11.06
N LYS A 122 2.31 -13.93 12.00
CA LYS A 122 3.09 -14.43 13.15
C LYS A 122 2.25 -14.62 14.43
N ASP A 123 0.97 -14.31 14.34
CA ASP A 123 -0.06 -14.57 15.36
C ASP A 123 -0.82 -15.86 15.03
#